data_AF-A0AAP0NB73-F1
#
_entry.id   AF-A0AAP0NB73-F1
#
_cell.length_a   1.000
_cell.length_b   1.000
_cell.length_c   1.000
_cell.angle_alpha   90.00
_cell.angle_beta   90.00
_cell.angle_gamma   90.00
#
_symmetry.space_group_name_H-M   'P 1'
#
loop_
_entity.id
_entity.type
_entity.pdbx_description
1 polymer ?
#
loop_
_entity_poly.entity_id
_entity_poly.type
_entity_poly.pdbx_seq_one_letter_code
_entity_poly.pdbx_strand_id
1 'polypeptide(L)'
;MRRRYPDIGKKVSKLEQEAATLAASGEAEVADYHKLRLDIAQLEKKMMTEITRPERVLYFLNPGRLVKVREDGTDWGWGVVGNVVKKPPAGLGTLPSALYSSCGGGYIVDTSLRCSPGSNENRSWPKPCPPHPGEKGEMHVVPVQSPLIPALSKLRISIPPDLRPLEARQSILLALQELGTRSPQGIPKLNPVKDMGIEDSEFVELVNQIEELEQKLFAHPLHKSQDEHQLRCFQRKVELQKFRDELKNRSRVLKKLGHIDADGVVQLKGRAACFIDTGDEHLVTELMFNGTFNDLYHHQIAALASCFIPVDKSSKQIHLRTELAKPLQQLQDSARRIAEIQHECKLDVNVDEYVELTVRPYLMDVIYCWSKGATFAEVIQMTDTFEGSIIHSARRLDEFLNQLHAAAHAVGEADLETKFVAASESLQRVIMFANSLYL
;
A
#
# COMPACT_ATOMS: atom_id res chain seq x y z
N MET A 1 18.38 3.95 -10.63
CA MET A 1 19.10 2.90 -9.84
C MET A 1 20.43 3.29 -9.16
N ARG A 2 21.24 4.24 -9.67
CA ARG A 2 22.61 4.51 -9.16
C ARG A 2 22.71 5.10 -7.72
N ARG A 3 21.69 5.80 -7.22
CA ARG A 3 21.76 6.48 -5.90
C ARG A 3 21.48 5.58 -4.69
N ARG A 4 20.74 4.47 -4.86
CA ARG A 4 20.30 3.60 -3.73
C ARG A 4 21.18 2.36 -3.49
N TYR A 5 22.03 1.99 -4.44
CA TYR A 5 22.88 0.79 -4.36
C TYR A 5 23.87 0.81 -3.17
N PRO A 6 24.55 1.93 -2.84
CA PRO A 6 25.49 1.97 -1.72
C PRO A 6 24.81 1.76 -0.37
N ASP A 7 23.60 2.29 -0.19
CA ASP A 7 22.86 2.21 1.06
C ASP A 7 22.29 0.82 1.31
N ILE A 8 21.84 0.14 0.24
CA ILE A 8 21.38 -1.25 0.30
C ILE A 8 22.55 -2.17 0.67
N GLY A 9 23.73 -2.00 0.05
CA GLY A 9 24.92 -2.79 0.37
C GLY A 9 25.35 -2.66 1.84
N LYS A 10 25.35 -1.44 2.37
CA LYS A 10 25.63 -1.19 3.80
C LYS A 10 24.58 -1.85 4.71
N LYS A 11 23.29 -1.77 4.34
CA LYS A 11 22.19 -2.37 5.12
C LYS A 11 22.31 -3.90 5.17
N VAL A 12 22.66 -4.53 4.05
CA VAL A 12 22.89 -5.99 3.98
C VAL A 12 24.09 -6.39 4.82
N SER A 13 25.23 -5.70 4.69
CA SER A 13 26.42 -6.00 5.49
C SER A 13 26.17 -5.87 6.99
N LYS A 14 25.43 -4.85 7.43
CA LYS A 14 25.01 -4.68 8.82
C LYS A 14 24.12 -5.82 9.31
N LEU A 15 23.11 -6.19 8.50
CA LEU A 15 22.22 -7.32 8.76
C LEU A 15 22.97 -8.65 8.87
N GLU A 16 23.97 -8.86 8.02
CA GLU A 16 24.81 -10.06 8.00
C GLU A 16 25.72 -10.14 9.23
N GLN A 17 26.30 -9.02 9.65
CA GLN A 17 27.12 -8.95 10.86
C GLN A 17 26.29 -9.19 12.13
N GLU A 18 25.09 -8.62 12.19
CA GLU A 18 24.10 -8.87 13.27
C GLU A 18 23.57 -10.32 13.27
N ALA A 19 23.49 -10.96 12.10
CA ALA A 19 23.06 -12.36 12.00
C ALA A 19 24.20 -13.36 12.29
N ALA A 20 25.46 -12.99 12.06
CA ALA A 20 26.61 -13.85 12.30
C ALA A 20 26.94 -14.03 13.79
N THR A 21 26.62 -13.03 14.64
CA THR A 21 26.78 -13.13 16.10
C THR A 21 25.81 -14.14 16.75
N LEU A 22 24.87 -14.69 16.00
CA LEU A 22 23.85 -15.64 16.47
C LEU A 22 24.28 -17.12 16.46
N ALA A 23 25.43 -17.45 15.89
CA ALA A 23 25.74 -18.83 15.49
C ALA A 23 26.06 -19.82 16.62
N ALA A 24 25.68 -19.58 17.88
CA ALA A 24 26.01 -20.50 18.97
C ALA A 24 24.97 -20.55 20.11
N SER A 25 23.72 -20.88 19.80
CA SER A 25 22.77 -21.69 20.61
C SER A 25 21.31 -21.31 20.30
N GLY A 26 20.41 -22.31 20.28
CA GLY A 26 18.96 -22.10 20.27
C GLY A 26 18.28 -21.83 18.93
N GLU A 27 18.98 -21.83 17.79
CA GLU A 27 18.37 -21.47 16.49
C GLU A 27 17.14 -22.32 16.13
N ALA A 28 17.20 -23.64 16.33
CA ALA A 28 16.08 -24.54 16.04
C ALA A 28 14.86 -24.24 16.93
N GLU A 29 15.08 -24.02 18.23
CA GLU A 29 14.02 -23.70 19.19
C GLU A 29 13.38 -22.34 18.89
N VAL A 30 14.17 -21.34 18.50
CA VAL A 30 13.66 -20.02 18.12
C VAL A 30 12.90 -20.09 16.79
N ALA A 31 13.37 -20.90 15.84
CA ALA A 31 12.70 -21.14 14.57
C ALA A 31 11.34 -21.82 14.77
N ASP A 32 11.28 -22.86 15.60
CA ASP A 32 10.04 -23.57 15.92
C ASP A 32 9.06 -22.65 16.66
N TYR A 33 9.52 -21.88 17.63
CA TYR A 33 8.69 -20.89 18.33
C TYR A 33 8.17 -19.79 17.40
N HIS A 34 9.01 -19.27 16.50
CA HIS A 34 8.59 -18.29 15.51
C HIS A 34 7.58 -18.86 14.51
N LYS A 35 7.77 -20.12 14.10
CA LYS A 35 6.84 -20.85 13.23
C LYS A 35 5.47 -20.99 13.90
N LEU A 36 5.42 -21.42 15.15
CA LEU A 36 4.16 -21.49 15.92
C LEU A 36 3.44 -20.14 15.94
N ARG A 37 4.15 -19.03 16.16
CA ARG A 37 3.55 -17.68 16.14
C ARG A 37 3.01 -17.30 14.76
N LEU A 38 3.71 -17.66 13.68
CA LEU A 38 3.26 -17.41 12.31
C LEU A 38 2.01 -18.23 11.98
N ASP A 39 2.00 -19.51 12.32
CA ASP A 39 0.88 -20.42 12.04
C ASP A 39 -0.39 -19.95 12.79
N ILE A 40 -0.26 -19.56 14.07
CA ILE A 40 -1.35 -18.96 14.85
C ILE A 40 -1.85 -17.69 14.16
N ALA A 41 -0.96 -16.76 13.79
CA ALA A 41 -1.36 -15.51 13.17
C ALA A 41 -2.09 -15.70 11.83
N GLN A 42 -1.67 -16.69 11.03
CA GLN A 42 -2.34 -17.03 9.77
C GLN A 42 -3.74 -17.61 9.99
N LEU A 43 -3.89 -18.52 10.96
CA LEU A 43 -5.18 -19.10 11.31
C LEU A 43 -6.11 -18.06 11.95
N GLU A 44 -5.61 -17.22 12.86
CA GLU A 44 -6.36 -16.09 13.42
C GLU A 44 -6.87 -15.15 12.32
N LYS A 45 -6.07 -14.89 11.27
CA LYS A 45 -6.51 -14.07 10.13
C LYS A 45 -7.70 -14.72 9.40
N LYS A 46 -7.65 -16.03 9.14
CA LYS A 46 -8.76 -16.78 8.52
C LYS A 46 -10.00 -16.84 9.42
N MET A 47 -9.79 -17.01 10.72
CA MET A 47 -10.86 -16.96 11.72
C MET A 47 -11.56 -15.59 11.69
N MET A 48 -10.78 -14.51 11.67
CA MET A 48 -11.31 -13.15 11.69
C MET A 48 -12.05 -12.77 10.41
N THR A 49 -11.65 -13.28 9.23
CA THR A 49 -12.43 -13.07 8.01
C THR A 49 -13.83 -13.66 8.10
N GLU A 50 -13.98 -14.79 8.80
CA GLU A 50 -15.30 -15.41 9.03
C GLU A 50 -16.11 -14.74 10.14
N ILE A 51 -15.45 -14.25 11.20
CA ILE A 51 -16.11 -13.53 12.30
C ILE A 51 -16.63 -12.16 11.83
N THR A 52 -15.84 -11.43 11.03
CA THR A 52 -16.15 -10.04 10.62
C THR A 52 -17.27 -9.93 9.59
N ARG A 53 -17.81 -11.07 9.13
CA ARG A 53 -18.99 -11.13 8.27
C ARG A 53 -20.17 -10.42 8.93
N PRO A 54 -20.88 -9.51 8.24
CA PRO A 54 -21.98 -8.75 8.82
C PRO A 54 -23.03 -9.62 9.48
N GLU A 55 -23.35 -10.79 8.91
CA GLU A 55 -24.36 -11.71 9.42
C GLU A 55 -24.00 -12.28 10.79
N ARG A 56 -22.73 -12.25 11.20
CA ARG A 56 -22.24 -12.81 12.46
C ARG A 56 -21.84 -11.73 13.45
N VAL A 57 -21.05 -10.74 13.03
CA VAL A 57 -20.43 -9.76 13.93
C VAL A 57 -21.43 -8.78 14.54
N LEU A 58 -22.50 -8.44 13.82
CA LEU A 58 -23.41 -7.36 14.20
C LEU A 58 -24.14 -7.63 15.52
N TYR A 59 -24.46 -8.89 15.82
CA TYR A 59 -25.09 -9.28 17.09
C TYR A 59 -24.20 -8.98 18.32
N PHE A 60 -22.89 -8.86 18.12
CA PHE A 60 -21.91 -8.72 19.20
C PHE A 60 -21.35 -7.30 19.32
N LEU A 61 -21.46 -6.48 18.27
CA LEU A 61 -21.09 -5.05 18.24
C LEU A 61 -22.13 -4.16 18.94
N ASN A 62 -22.45 -4.51 20.18
CA ASN A 62 -23.36 -3.73 21.01
C ASN A 62 -22.64 -2.55 21.66
N PRO A 63 -23.32 -1.42 21.91
CA PRO A 63 -22.75 -0.31 22.66
C PRO A 63 -22.15 -0.77 24.00
N GLY A 64 -20.94 -0.29 24.29
CA GLY A 64 -20.14 -0.68 25.45
C GLY A 64 -19.27 -1.93 25.29
N ARG A 65 -19.39 -2.67 24.18
CA ARG A 65 -18.50 -3.82 23.89
C ARG A 65 -17.07 -3.35 23.67
N LEU A 66 -16.08 -4.07 24.21
CA LEU A 66 -14.68 -3.79 23.89
C LEU A 66 -14.27 -4.49 22.60
N VAL A 67 -13.63 -3.73 21.72
CA VAL A 67 -13.09 -4.19 20.44
C VAL A 67 -11.64 -3.80 20.35
N LYS A 68 -10.79 -4.70 19.88
CA LYS A 68 -9.40 -4.37 19.55
C LYS A 68 -9.37 -3.81 18.14
N VAL A 69 -8.60 -2.74 17.90
CA VAL A 69 -8.52 -2.09 16.59
C VAL A 69 -7.08 -2.13 16.07
N ARG A 70 -6.92 -2.46 14.79
CA ARG A 70 -5.61 -2.50 14.10
C ARG A 70 -5.75 -2.01 12.67
N GLU A 71 -4.86 -1.10 12.27
CA GLU A 71 -4.82 -0.50 10.94
C GLU A 71 -3.38 -0.55 10.41
N ASP A 72 -3.16 -1.16 9.24
CA ASP A 72 -1.87 -1.21 8.54
C ASP A 72 -0.65 -1.60 9.41
N GLY A 73 -0.86 -2.56 10.31
CA GLY A 73 0.17 -3.03 11.25
C GLY A 73 0.31 -2.22 12.54
N THR A 74 -0.39 -1.09 12.64
CA THR A 74 -0.48 -0.26 13.85
C THR A 74 -1.57 -0.79 14.77
N ASP A 75 -1.19 -1.20 16.00
CA ASP A 75 -2.13 -1.66 17.02
C ASP A 75 -2.62 -0.47 17.85
N TRP A 76 -3.92 -0.17 17.76
CA TRP A 76 -4.57 0.92 18.49
C TRP A 76 -4.99 0.51 19.90
N GLY A 77 -4.82 -0.77 20.24
CA GLY A 77 -5.26 -1.34 21.50
C GLY A 77 -6.77 -1.56 21.54
N TRP A 78 -7.31 -1.58 22.76
CA TRP A 78 -8.73 -1.82 23.02
C TRP A 78 -9.50 -0.51 23.03
N GLY A 79 -10.55 -0.45 22.21
CA GLY A 79 -11.56 0.58 22.17
C GLY A 79 -12.93 0.07 22.62
N VAL A 80 -13.87 1.00 22.70
CA VAL A 80 -15.24 0.74 23.16
C VAL A 80 -16.22 1.11 22.06
N VAL A 81 -17.09 0.18 21.68
CA VAL A 81 -18.14 0.40 20.69
C VAL A 81 -19.14 1.43 21.24
N GLY A 82 -19.34 2.52 20.52
CA GLY A 82 -20.38 3.52 20.80
C GLY A 82 -21.64 3.22 19.98
N ASN A 83 -21.52 3.25 18.66
CA ASN A 83 -22.63 3.03 17.74
C ASN A 83 -22.18 2.26 16.49
N VAL A 84 -23.13 1.62 15.80
CA VAL A 84 -22.89 0.90 14.54
C VAL A 84 -23.82 1.46 13.48
N VAL A 85 -23.24 2.00 12.42
CA VAL A 85 -23.97 2.62 11.30
C VAL A 85 -23.72 1.81 10.04
N LYS A 86 -24.80 1.45 9.34
CA LYS A 86 -24.68 0.85 8.00
C LYS A 86 -24.18 1.92 7.04
N LYS A 87 -23.09 1.65 6.33
CA LYS A 87 -22.61 2.56 5.28
C LYS A 87 -23.72 2.68 4.23
N PRO A 88 -24.19 3.89 3.89
CA PRO A 88 -25.11 4.04 2.78
C PRO A 88 -24.45 3.48 1.52
N PRO A 89 -25.20 2.82 0.62
CA PRO A 89 -24.66 2.45 -0.68
C PRO A 89 -24.08 3.72 -1.30
N ALA A 90 -22.83 3.65 -1.77
CA ALA A 90 -22.23 4.77 -2.48
C ALA A 90 -23.22 5.17 -3.57
N GLY A 91 -23.73 6.41 -3.50
CA GLY A 91 -24.58 6.95 -4.56
C GLY A 91 -23.86 6.81 -5.90
N LEU A 92 -24.61 6.54 -6.97
CA LEU A 92 -24.09 6.57 -8.34
C LEU A 92 -23.25 7.83 -8.53
N GLY A 93 -21.92 7.67 -8.61
CA GLY A 93 -21.00 8.77 -8.86
C GLY A 93 -19.86 8.89 -7.87
N THR A 94 -19.05 7.84 -7.70
CA THR A 94 -17.59 7.90 -7.62
C THR A 94 -17.02 6.49 -7.39
N LEU A 95 -15.97 6.15 -8.15
CA LEU A 95 -15.12 4.94 -8.12
C LEU A 95 -15.54 3.77 -9.04
N PRO A 96 -14.60 3.14 -9.77
CA PRO A 96 -14.87 1.92 -10.53
C PRO A 96 -15.16 0.76 -9.58
N SER A 97 -16.34 0.19 -9.74
CA SER A 97 -16.87 -0.95 -9.01
C SER A 97 -16.24 -2.28 -9.44
N ALA A 98 -14.91 -2.44 -9.33
CA ALA A 98 -14.22 -3.65 -9.77
C ALA A 98 -13.39 -4.40 -8.71
N LEU A 99 -13.25 -3.88 -7.47
CA LEU A 99 -12.53 -4.59 -6.39
C LEU A 99 -13.34 -4.84 -5.11
N TYR A 100 -14.64 -4.55 -5.10
CA TYR A 100 -15.48 -4.73 -3.90
C TYR A 100 -16.69 -5.67 -4.09
N SER A 101 -16.71 -6.45 -5.17
CA SER A 101 -17.84 -7.34 -5.49
C SER A 101 -17.85 -8.68 -4.73
N SER A 102 -17.26 -8.78 -3.54
CA SER A 102 -17.36 -10.00 -2.70
C SER A 102 -17.76 -9.80 -1.24
N CYS A 103 -18.01 -8.59 -0.75
CA CYS A 103 -18.61 -8.40 0.59
C CYS A 103 -19.66 -7.29 0.57
N GLY A 104 -20.90 -7.65 0.92
CA GLY A 104 -22.04 -6.75 1.03
C GLY A 104 -21.79 -5.53 1.91
N GLY A 105 -22.61 -4.50 1.72
CA GLY A 105 -22.47 -3.15 2.30
C GLY A 105 -21.78 -3.08 3.67
N GLY A 106 -20.63 -2.42 3.72
CA GLY A 106 -19.81 -2.31 4.93
C GLY A 106 -20.51 -1.56 6.07
N TYR A 107 -20.13 -1.88 7.30
CA TYR A 107 -20.60 -1.21 8.51
C TYR A 107 -19.47 -0.36 9.09
N ILE A 108 -19.83 0.82 9.59
CA ILE A 108 -18.94 1.73 10.31
C ILE A 108 -19.28 1.61 11.78
N VAL A 109 -18.27 1.35 12.60
CA VAL A 109 -18.38 1.19 14.05
C VAL A 109 -17.73 2.41 14.70
N ASP A 110 -18.54 3.29 15.26
CA ASP A 110 -18.05 4.42 16.04
C ASP A 110 -17.41 3.88 17.31
N THR A 111 -16.08 3.94 17.38
CA THR A 111 -15.30 3.32 18.44
C THR A 111 -14.54 4.38 19.22
N SER A 112 -14.74 4.42 20.54
CA SER A 112 -13.97 5.26 21.43
C SER A 112 -12.58 4.63 21.63
N LEU A 113 -11.54 5.31 21.14
CA LEU A 113 -10.13 4.88 21.18
C LEU A 113 -9.27 5.91 21.91
N ARG A 114 -8.18 5.44 22.52
CA ARG A 114 -7.19 6.32 23.14
C ARG A 114 -6.27 6.88 22.05
N CYS A 115 -6.22 8.21 21.92
CA CYS A 115 -5.44 8.93 20.93
C CYS A 115 -4.47 9.93 21.60
N SER A 116 -3.40 10.33 20.92
CA SER A 116 -2.50 11.39 21.42
C SER A 116 -3.19 12.77 21.45
N PRO A 117 -2.84 13.66 22.40
CA PRO A 117 -3.41 15.01 22.48
C PRO A 117 -2.81 15.97 21.42
N GLY A 118 -3.63 16.41 20.43
CA GLY A 118 -3.35 17.51 19.47
C GLY A 118 -2.57 17.10 18.20
N SER A 119 -3.10 17.20 16.98
CA SER A 119 -3.41 18.36 16.13
C SER A 119 -2.39 18.47 14.97
N ASN A 120 -2.75 17.99 13.78
CA ASN A 120 -2.06 18.38 12.56
C ASN A 120 -2.99 19.37 11.82
N GLU A 121 -2.68 20.66 11.90
CA GLU A 121 -3.53 21.78 11.44
C GLU A 121 -3.81 21.81 9.92
N ASN A 122 -3.27 20.88 9.13
CA ASN A 122 -3.37 20.91 7.67
C ASN A 122 -4.39 19.96 7.03
N ARG A 123 -5.30 19.36 7.79
CA ARG A 123 -6.41 18.58 7.23
C ARG A 123 -7.69 18.78 8.04
N SER A 124 -8.83 18.82 7.36
CA SER A 124 -10.17 19.03 7.93
C SER A 124 -10.60 18.01 9.00
N TRP A 125 -9.80 16.97 9.27
CA TRP A 125 -9.97 15.99 10.35
C TRP A 125 -8.60 15.64 10.95
N PRO A 126 -8.38 15.78 12.26
CA PRO A 126 -7.17 15.28 12.90
C PRO A 126 -7.15 13.76 12.72
N LYS A 127 -6.17 13.22 12.00
CA LYS A 127 -5.96 11.77 11.97
C LYS A 127 -5.72 11.34 13.41
N PRO A 128 -6.54 10.45 13.98
CA PRO A 128 -6.25 9.92 15.29
C PRO A 128 -4.89 9.18 15.19
N CYS A 129 -4.12 9.15 16.27
CA CYS A 129 -2.85 8.42 16.36
C CYS A 129 -2.83 7.66 17.68
N PRO A 130 -2.29 6.43 17.74
CA PRO A 130 -2.09 5.76 19.02
C PRO A 130 -1.08 6.56 19.88
N PRO A 131 -1.31 6.69 21.19
CA PRO A 131 -0.37 7.38 22.08
C PRO A 131 0.95 6.61 22.19
N HIS A 132 2.06 7.33 22.36
CA HIS A 132 3.35 6.69 22.65
C HIS A 132 3.33 6.00 24.04
N PRO A 133 4.17 4.98 24.27
CA PRO A 133 4.30 4.35 25.58
C PRO A 133 4.62 5.38 26.68
N GLY A 134 3.72 5.56 27.65
CA GLY A 134 3.86 6.55 28.73
C GLY A 134 3.19 7.91 28.48
N GLU A 135 2.67 8.16 27.28
CA GLU A 135 1.96 9.40 26.94
C GLU A 135 0.52 9.39 27.49
N LYS A 136 0.07 10.54 28.01
CA LYS A 136 -1.33 10.72 28.44
C LYS A 136 -2.22 10.90 27.21
N GLY A 137 -2.68 9.79 26.65
CA GLY A 137 -3.67 9.81 25.57
C GLY A 137 -5.09 10.16 26.06
N GLU A 138 -5.87 10.78 25.18
CA GLU A 138 -7.26 11.18 25.37
C GLU A 138 -8.20 10.30 24.54
N MET A 139 -9.39 10.00 25.06
CA MET A 139 -10.36 9.21 24.31
C MET A 139 -11.02 10.04 23.22
N HIS A 140 -11.10 9.49 22.01
CA HIS A 140 -11.76 10.07 20.84
C HIS A 140 -12.64 9.03 20.16
N VAL A 141 -13.80 9.47 19.64
CA VAL A 141 -14.69 8.60 18.86
C VAL A 141 -14.21 8.59 17.43
N VAL A 142 -13.79 7.42 16.94
CA VAL A 142 -13.23 7.22 15.61
C VAL A 142 -14.12 6.25 14.83
N PRO A 143 -14.50 6.57 13.58
CA PRO A 143 -15.23 5.64 12.73
C PRO A 143 -14.30 4.52 12.26
N VAL A 144 -14.55 3.28 12.71
CA VAL A 144 -13.74 2.09 12.40
C VAL A 144 -14.52 1.17 11.48
N GLN A 145 -13.91 0.70 10.39
CA GLN A 145 -14.52 -0.28 9.51
C GLN A 145 -14.39 -1.69 10.10
N SER A 146 -15.38 -2.56 9.87
CA SER A 146 -15.37 -3.93 10.43
C SER A 146 -14.10 -4.75 10.16
N PRO A 147 -13.40 -4.67 9.01
CA PRO A 147 -12.16 -5.42 8.78
C PRO A 147 -10.99 -5.00 9.69
N LEU A 148 -11.06 -3.80 10.28
CA LEU A 148 -10.03 -3.25 11.16
C LEU A 148 -10.17 -3.72 12.63
N ILE A 149 -11.15 -4.60 12.91
CA ILE A 149 -11.43 -5.12 14.26
C ILE A 149 -10.86 -6.55 14.38
N PRO A 150 -9.60 -6.74 14.81
CA PRO A 150 -8.98 -8.06 14.95
C PRO A 150 -9.49 -8.89 16.13
N ALA A 151 -10.25 -8.32 17.08
CA ALA A 151 -10.80 -9.09 18.20
C ALA A 151 -11.99 -8.39 18.86
N LEU A 152 -12.96 -9.18 19.35
CA LEU A 152 -14.02 -8.73 20.24
C LEU A 152 -13.79 -9.30 21.64
N SER A 153 -14.12 -8.54 22.68
CA SER A 153 -14.04 -9.06 24.06
C SER A 153 -15.38 -9.64 24.53
N LYS A 154 -15.31 -10.53 25.52
CA LYS A 154 -16.49 -11.00 26.25
C LYS A 154 -17.12 -9.90 27.12
N LEU A 155 -16.33 -8.90 27.50
CA LEU A 155 -16.73 -7.84 28.41
C LEU A 155 -17.49 -6.71 27.72
N ARG A 156 -18.33 -6.03 28.50
CA ARG A 156 -18.96 -4.76 28.15
C ARG A 156 -18.80 -3.80 29.31
N ILE A 157 -18.61 -2.54 29.01
CA ILE A 157 -18.64 -1.46 29.99
C ILE A 157 -19.89 -0.61 29.79
N SER A 158 -20.35 0.04 30.85
CA SER A 158 -21.39 1.05 30.74
C SER A 158 -20.82 2.27 30.03
N ILE A 159 -21.55 2.79 29.04
CA ILE A 159 -21.17 4.00 28.30
C ILE A 159 -22.16 5.13 28.61
N PRO A 160 -21.68 6.37 28.79
CA PRO A 160 -22.56 7.53 28.84
C PRO A 160 -23.36 7.68 27.53
N PRO A 161 -24.60 8.21 27.59
CA PRO A 161 -25.43 8.40 26.40
C PRO A 161 -24.87 9.46 25.43
N ASP A 162 -24.05 10.39 25.92
CA ASP A 162 -23.38 11.41 25.11
C ASP A 162 -21.86 11.36 25.35
N LEU A 163 -21.10 11.14 24.27
CA LEU A 163 -19.64 11.06 24.28
C LEU A 163 -18.95 12.34 23.80
N ARG A 164 -19.70 13.41 23.52
CA ARG A 164 -19.11 14.72 23.19
C ARG A 164 -18.38 15.35 24.39
N PRO A 165 -18.92 15.32 25.62
CA PRO A 165 -18.24 15.88 26.79
C PRO A 165 -16.91 15.17 27.07
N LEU A 166 -15.90 15.94 27.50
CA LEU A 166 -14.57 15.41 27.76
C LEU A 166 -14.57 14.52 29.01
N GLU A 167 -15.40 14.85 30.00
CA GLU A 167 -15.60 14.10 31.25
C GLU A 167 -16.19 12.71 30.95
N ALA A 168 -17.15 12.63 30.02
CA ALA A 168 -17.72 11.37 29.58
C ALA A 168 -16.66 10.48 28.94
N ARG A 169 -15.80 11.04 28.09
CA ARG A 169 -14.68 10.35 27.44
C ARG A 169 -13.60 9.92 28.43
N GLN A 170 -13.31 10.73 29.45
CA GLN A 170 -12.38 10.37 30.53
C GLN A 170 -12.90 9.22 31.40
N SER A 171 -14.20 9.17 31.70
CA SER A 171 -14.76 8.04 32.48
C SER A 171 -14.55 6.68 31.79
N ILE A 172 -14.66 6.65 30.46
CA ILE A 172 -14.36 5.46 29.66
C ILE A 172 -12.87 5.08 29.75
N LEU A 173 -11.97 6.07 29.67
CA LEU A 173 -10.53 5.83 29.80
C LEU A 173 -10.19 5.17 31.14
N LEU A 174 -10.76 5.67 32.23
CA LEU A 174 -10.57 5.12 33.57
C LEU A 174 -11.10 3.70 33.68
N ALA A 175 -12.29 3.42 33.12
CA ALA A 175 -12.85 2.06 33.08
C ALA A 175 -11.96 1.09 32.30
N LEU A 176 -11.39 1.52 31.16
CA LEU A 176 -10.44 0.71 30.39
C LEU A 176 -9.13 0.45 31.15
N GLN A 177 -8.63 1.46 31.87
CA GLN A 177 -7.43 1.33 32.71
C GLN A 177 -7.67 0.35 33.87
N GLU A 178 -8.81 0.45 34.54
CA GLU A 178 -9.19 -0.47 35.62
C GLU A 178 -9.34 -1.90 35.10
N LEU A 179 -9.94 -2.09 33.93
CA LEU A 179 -10.04 -3.42 33.31
C LEU A 179 -8.67 -3.99 32.95
N GLY A 180 -7.75 -3.14 32.49
CA GLY A 180 -6.36 -3.51 32.24
C GLY A 180 -5.63 -3.97 33.50
N THR A 181 -5.78 -3.25 34.62
CA THR A 181 -5.15 -3.63 35.90
C THR A 181 -5.77 -4.91 36.49
N ARG A 182 -7.08 -5.11 36.32
CA ARG A 182 -7.79 -6.30 36.79
C ARG A 182 -7.55 -7.54 35.93
N SER A 183 -7.02 -7.39 34.72
CA SER A 183 -6.81 -8.48 33.76
C SER A 183 -5.32 -8.61 33.38
N PRO A 184 -4.44 -9.06 34.29
CA PRO A 184 -3.00 -9.13 34.05
C PRO A 184 -2.60 -10.09 32.91
N GLN A 185 -3.46 -11.06 32.60
CA GLN A 185 -3.28 -12.00 31.49
C GLN A 185 -3.89 -11.50 30.15
N GLY A 186 -4.47 -10.29 30.14
CA GLY A 186 -5.16 -9.71 29.00
C GLY A 186 -6.68 -9.77 29.10
N ILE A 187 -7.36 -8.94 28.30
CA ILE A 187 -8.82 -8.87 28.25
C ILE A 187 -9.35 -10.15 27.57
N PRO A 188 -10.34 -10.86 28.17
CA PRO A 188 -10.86 -12.10 27.61
C PRO A 188 -11.55 -11.87 26.27
N LYS A 189 -11.05 -12.53 25.23
CA LYS A 189 -11.63 -12.53 23.88
C LYS A 189 -12.94 -13.32 23.86
N LEU A 190 -13.85 -12.94 22.97
CA LEU A 190 -15.09 -13.67 22.70
C LEU A 190 -14.76 -14.94 21.90
N ASN A 191 -15.18 -16.11 22.38
CA ASN A 191 -14.93 -17.37 21.69
C ASN A 191 -15.97 -17.58 20.57
N PRO A 192 -15.54 -17.79 19.31
CA PRO A 192 -16.47 -17.90 18.18
C PRO A 192 -17.42 -19.10 18.22
N VAL A 193 -17.00 -20.20 18.85
CA VAL A 193 -17.84 -21.40 18.98
C VAL A 193 -18.67 -21.32 20.25
N LYS A 194 -18.01 -21.13 21.40
CA LYS A 194 -18.64 -21.19 22.73
C LYS A 194 -19.53 -19.98 23.04
N ASP A 195 -19.12 -18.78 22.62
CA ASP A 195 -19.85 -17.55 22.94
C ASP A 195 -20.69 -17.02 21.75
N MET A 196 -20.23 -17.22 20.50
CA MET A 196 -20.99 -16.76 19.31
C MET A 196 -21.91 -17.83 18.71
N GLY A 197 -21.76 -19.11 19.09
CA GLY A 197 -22.62 -20.20 18.62
C GLY A 197 -22.41 -20.56 17.14
N ILE A 198 -21.19 -20.41 16.62
CA ILE A 198 -20.87 -20.84 15.25
C ILE A 198 -20.65 -22.35 15.25
N GLU A 199 -21.50 -23.08 14.53
CA GLU A 199 -21.51 -24.56 14.49
C GLU A 199 -20.88 -25.15 13.22
N ASP A 200 -20.41 -24.31 12.29
CA ASP A 200 -19.83 -24.76 11.02
C ASP A 200 -18.59 -25.65 11.27
N SER A 201 -18.65 -26.92 10.86
CA SER A 201 -17.62 -27.93 11.19
C SER A 201 -16.19 -27.49 10.83
N GLU A 202 -15.99 -26.96 9.61
CA GLU A 202 -14.69 -26.48 9.15
C GLU A 202 -14.16 -25.32 10.03
N PHE A 203 -15.06 -24.46 10.52
CA PHE A 203 -14.69 -23.33 11.36
C PHE A 203 -14.41 -23.75 12.80
N VAL A 204 -15.18 -24.71 13.34
CA VAL A 204 -14.94 -25.31 14.66
C VAL A 204 -13.58 -25.99 14.68
N GLU A 205 -13.23 -26.75 13.64
CA GLU A 205 -11.90 -27.33 13.48
C GLU A 205 -10.79 -26.27 13.45
N LEU A 206 -11.00 -25.17 12.73
CA LEU A 206 -10.06 -24.06 12.68
C LEU A 206 -9.83 -23.42 14.06
N VAL A 207 -10.90 -23.19 14.84
CA VAL A 207 -10.80 -22.63 16.19
C VAL A 207 -10.07 -23.60 17.12
N ASN A 208 -10.37 -24.90 17.06
CA ASN A 208 -9.68 -25.92 17.86
C ASN A 208 -8.18 -26.00 17.50
N GLN A 209 -7.82 -25.91 16.22
CA GLN A 209 -6.42 -25.87 15.78
C GLN A 209 -5.67 -24.66 16.36
N ILE A 210 -6.31 -23.48 16.42
CA ILE A 210 -5.73 -22.30 17.08
C ILE A 210 -5.52 -22.56 18.57
N GLU A 211 -6.53 -23.06 19.29
CA GLU A 211 -6.43 -23.36 20.73
C GLU A 211 -5.28 -24.37 21.01
N GLU A 212 -5.11 -25.40 20.18
CA GLU A 212 -4.01 -26.37 20.29
C GLU A 212 -2.63 -25.75 20.04
N LEU A 213 -2.50 -24.92 19.01
CA LEU A 213 -1.25 -24.24 18.70
C LEU A 213 -0.87 -23.21 19.77
N GLU A 214 -1.84 -22.48 20.31
CA GLU A 214 -1.63 -21.58 21.44
C GLU A 214 -1.14 -22.35 22.67
N GLN A 215 -1.74 -23.50 23.01
CA GLN A 215 -1.26 -24.35 24.11
C GLN A 215 0.19 -24.80 23.91
N LYS A 216 0.55 -25.22 22.68
CA LYS A 216 1.94 -25.57 22.32
C LYS A 216 2.87 -24.36 22.46
N LEU A 217 2.43 -23.17 22.05
CA LEU A 217 3.17 -21.92 22.20
C LEU A 217 3.42 -21.58 23.68
N PHE A 218 2.40 -21.67 24.54
CA PHE A 218 2.51 -21.39 25.98
C PHE A 218 3.38 -22.43 26.73
N ALA A 219 3.36 -23.68 26.27
CA ALA A 219 4.21 -24.74 26.81
C ALA A 219 5.69 -24.61 26.40
N HIS A 220 5.98 -23.84 25.34
CA HIS A 220 7.32 -23.74 24.76
C HIS A 220 8.34 -23.10 25.73
N PRO A 221 9.58 -23.63 25.84
CA PRO A 221 10.61 -23.09 26.76
C PRO A 221 10.89 -21.59 26.57
N LEU A 222 10.96 -21.13 25.31
CA LEU A 222 11.16 -19.72 24.97
C LEU A 222 10.01 -18.78 25.36
N HIS A 223 8.80 -19.32 25.55
CA HIS A 223 7.68 -18.51 26.05
C HIS A 223 7.89 -18.11 27.51
N LYS A 224 8.58 -18.96 28.28
CA LYS A 224 8.88 -18.75 29.70
C LYS A 224 10.19 -18.01 29.93
N SER A 225 11.19 -18.17 29.05
CA SER A 225 12.51 -17.56 29.24
C SER A 225 12.56 -16.07 28.94
N GLN A 226 11.57 -15.50 28.21
CA GLN A 226 11.53 -14.09 27.79
C GLN A 226 12.88 -13.58 27.24
N ASP A 227 13.68 -14.43 26.58
CA ASP A 227 14.94 -13.99 25.98
C ASP A 227 14.66 -13.16 24.72
N GLU A 228 14.30 -11.89 24.95
CA GLU A 228 13.96 -10.95 23.90
C GLU A 228 15.13 -10.69 22.96
N HIS A 229 16.37 -10.88 23.41
CA HIS A 229 17.55 -10.67 22.58
C HIS A 229 17.65 -11.76 21.52
N GLN A 230 17.55 -13.03 21.90
CA GLN A 230 17.52 -14.14 20.93
C GLN A 230 16.36 -14.02 19.94
N LEU A 231 15.18 -13.61 20.42
CA LEU A 231 14.00 -13.43 19.58
C LEU A 231 14.17 -12.29 18.56
N ARG A 232 14.69 -11.12 18.98
CA ARG A 232 14.98 -9.99 18.10
C ARG A 232 16.01 -10.35 17.03
N CYS A 233 17.08 -11.04 17.43
CA CYS A 233 18.13 -11.40 16.49
C CYS A 233 17.66 -12.46 15.47
N PHE A 234 16.84 -13.44 15.86
CA PHE A 234 16.22 -14.36 14.90
C PHE A 234 15.26 -13.66 13.94
N GLN A 235 14.43 -12.73 14.43
CA GLN A 235 13.59 -11.88 13.58
C GLN A 235 14.43 -11.17 12.51
N ARG A 236 15.59 -10.63 12.91
CA ARG A 236 16.53 -9.98 11.99
C ARG A 236 17.08 -10.93 10.92
N LYS A 237 17.38 -12.17 11.28
CA LYS A 237 17.81 -13.22 10.35
C LYS A 237 16.69 -13.59 9.36
N VAL A 238 15.45 -13.68 9.83
CA VAL A 238 14.27 -13.92 8.98
C VAL A 238 14.05 -12.74 8.01
N GLU A 239 14.19 -11.50 8.48
CA GLU A 239 14.13 -10.30 7.63
C GLU A 239 15.20 -10.32 6.53
N LEU A 240 16.43 -10.66 6.89
CA LEU A 240 17.54 -10.79 5.93
C LEU A 240 17.25 -11.89 4.90
N GLN A 241 16.69 -13.02 5.32
CA GLN A 241 16.34 -14.11 4.42
C GLN A 241 15.21 -13.69 3.46
N LYS A 242 14.15 -13.05 3.96
CA LYS A 242 13.09 -12.48 3.12
C LYS A 242 13.64 -11.50 2.10
N PHE A 243 14.54 -10.62 2.52
CA PHE A 243 15.19 -9.66 1.63
C PHE A 243 16.02 -10.35 0.54
N ARG A 244 16.77 -11.42 0.89
CA ARG A 244 17.53 -12.22 -0.09
C ARG A 244 16.61 -12.92 -1.08
N ASP A 245 15.50 -13.47 -0.63
CA ASP A 245 14.55 -14.17 -1.50
C ASP A 245 13.83 -13.17 -2.43
N GLU A 246 13.46 -12.00 -1.92
CA GLU A 246 12.91 -10.90 -2.73
C GLU A 246 13.91 -10.41 -3.80
N LEU A 247 15.20 -10.27 -3.46
CA LEU A 247 16.24 -9.94 -4.43
C LEU A 247 16.41 -11.00 -5.51
N LYS A 248 16.36 -12.30 -5.16
CA LYS A 248 16.40 -13.39 -6.13
C LYS A 248 15.18 -13.34 -7.07
N ASN A 249 13.99 -13.08 -6.51
CA ASN A 249 12.76 -12.95 -7.28
C ASN A 249 12.83 -11.76 -8.24
N ARG A 250 13.30 -10.58 -7.79
CA ARG A 250 13.54 -9.43 -8.67
C ARG A 250 14.59 -9.71 -9.74
N SER A 251 15.69 -10.38 -9.40
CA SER A 251 16.69 -10.81 -10.39
C SER A 251 16.08 -11.71 -11.46
N ARG A 252 15.16 -12.61 -11.08
CA ARG A 252 14.42 -13.45 -12.03
C ARG A 252 13.54 -12.64 -12.97
N VAL A 253 12.88 -11.58 -12.47
CA VAL A 253 12.12 -10.63 -13.31
C VAL A 253 13.04 -9.95 -14.32
N LEU A 254 14.17 -9.41 -13.88
CA LEU A 254 15.15 -8.76 -14.76
C LEU A 254 15.66 -9.69 -15.86
N LYS A 255 15.88 -10.98 -15.54
CA LYS A 255 16.25 -12.02 -16.52
C LYS A 255 15.13 -12.28 -17.52
N LYS A 256 13.89 -12.46 -17.05
CA LYS A 256 12.73 -12.70 -17.92
C LYS A 256 12.43 -11.52 -18.86
N LEU A 257 12.59 -10.30 -18.37
CA LEU A 257 12.38 -9.08 -19.16
C LEU A 257 13.58 -8.74 -20.07
N GLY A 258 14.69 -9.48 -19.98
CA GLY A 258 15.88 -9.28 -20.82
C GLY A 258 16.75 -8.08 -20.42
N HIS A 259 16.64 -7.58 -19.18
CA HIS A 259 17.52 -6.52 -18.68
C HIS A 259 18.92 -7.05 -18.30
N ILE A 260 18.99 -8.30 -17.84
CA ILE A 260 20.22 -9.02 -17.53
C ILE A 260 20.15 -10.43 -18.12
N ASP A 261 21.30 -11.04 -18.42
CA ASP A 261 21.35 -12.43 -18.89
C ASP A 261 21.38 -13.46 -17.74
N ALA A 262 21.60 -14.74 -18.10
CA ALA A 262 21.68 -15.84 -17.15
C ALA A 262 22.80 -15.65 -16.11
N ASP A 263 23.93 -15.06 -16.52
CA ASP A 263 25.11 -14.80 -15.69
C ASP A 263 25.00 -13.49 -14.89
N GLY A 264 23.95 -12.71 -15.12
CA GLY A 264 23.69 -11.44 -14.43
C GLY A 264 24.38 -10.24 -15.08
N VAL A 265 24.86 -10.37 -16.32
CA VAL A 265 25.46 -9.28 -17.08
C VAL A 265 24.37 -8.41 -17.68
N VAL A 266 24.52 -7.09 -17.55
CA VAL A 266 23.55 -6.08 -18.00
C VAL A 266 23.49 -6.01 -19.52
N GLN A 267 22.29 -6.21 -20.07
CA GLN A 267 21.98 -6.16 -21.50
C GLN A 267 21.57 -4.75 -21.95
N LEU A 268 21.38 -4.52 -23.26
CA LEU A 268 21.00 -3.21 -23.82
C LEU A 268 19.76 -2.61 -23.15
N LYS A 269 18.72 -3.42 -22.93
CA LYS A 269 17.50 -2.98 -22.24
C LYS A 269 17.74 -2.59 -20.78
N GLY A 270 18.65 -3.30 -20.10
CA GLY A 270 19.11 -2.93 -18.76
C GLY A 270 19.92 -1.62 -18.75
N ARG A 271 20.72 -1.36 -19.79
CA ARG A 271 21.45 -0.09 -19.94
C ARG A 271 20.50 1.08 -20.18
N ALA A 272 19.51 0.94 -21.07
CA ALA A 272 18.48 1.96 -21.28
C ALA A 272 17.73 2.29 -19.98
N ALA A 273 17.32 1.27 -19.22
CA ALA A 273 16.60 1.44 -17.95
C ALA A 273 17.41 2.26 -16.92
N CYS A 274 18.74 2.23 -16.98
CA CYS A 274 19.59 2.99 -16.06
C CYS A 274 19.51 4.51 -16.26
N PHE A 275 18.98 5.00 -17.39
CA PHE A 275 18.78 6.42 -17.67
C PHE A 275 17.40 6.93 -17.25
N ILE A 276 16.49 6.03 -16.88
CA ILE A 276 15.14 6.36 -16.47
C ILE A 276 15.10 6.49 -14.95
N ASP A 277 14.81 7.70 -14.47
CA ASP A 277 14.60 7.98 -13.05
C ASP A 277 13.13 8.41 -12.77
N THR A 278 12.39 8.81 -13.82
CA THR A 278 10.98 9.19 -13.75
C THR A 278 10.09 8.07 -14.30
N GLY A 279 9.04 7.71 -13.56
CA GLY A 279 8.10 6.65 -13.97
C GLY A 279 8.60 5.25 -13.64
N ASP A 280 7.99 4.24 -14.29
CA ASP A 280 8.38 2.83 -14.16
C ASP A 280 9.41 2.47 -15.24
N GLU A 281 10.66 2.22 -14.82
CA GLU A 281 11.76 1.97 -15.75
C GLU A 281 11.59 0.69 -16.58
N HIS A 282 10.88 -0.32 -16.07
CA HIS A 282 10.66 -1.58 -16.78
C HIS A 282 9.64 -1.40 -17.89
N LEU A 283 8.52 -0.74 -17.59
CA LEU A 283 7.46 -0.50 -18.57
C LEU A 283 7.92 0.41 -19.70
N VAL A 284 8.59 1.52 -19.37
CA VAL A 284 9.08 2.47 -20.38
C VAL A 284 10.05 1.80 -21.35
N THR A 285 11.00 1.03 -20.83
CA THR A 285 11.98 0.34 -21.67
C THR A 285 11.37 -0.83 -22.42
N GLU A 286 10.35 -1.51 -21.89
CA GLU A 286 9.58 -2.49 -22.67
C GLU A 286 8.96 -1.84 -23.92
N LEU A 287 8.37 -0.65 -23.77
CA LEU A 287 7.75 0.08 -24.89
C LEU A 287 8.76 0.59 -25.93
N MET A 288 9.97 0.94 -25.49
CA MET A 288 11.08 1.27 -26.40
C MET A 288 11.49 0.05 -27.24
N PHE A 289 11.63 -1.12 -26.62
CA PHE A 289 12.16 -2.31 -27.28
C PHE A 289 11.11 -3.16 -28.02
N ASN A 290 9.82 -3.02 -27.67
CA ASN A 290 8.73 -3.71 -28.38
C ASN A 290 8.21 -2.93 -29.60
N GLY A 291 8.82 -1.77 -29.90
CA GLY A 291 8.49 -0.93 -31.04
C GLY A 291 7.26 -0.04 -30.88
N THR A 292 6.68 0.08 -29.69
CA THR A 292 5.47 0.92 -29.47
C THR A 292 5.73 2.38 -29.88
N PHE A 293 6.89 2.94 -29.56
CA PHE A 293 7.23 4.32 -29.93
C PHE A 293 7.59 4.50 -31.42
N ASN A 294 7.90 3.41 -32.14
CA ASN A 294 8.33 3.49 -33.54
C ASN A 294 7.19 3.91 -34.47
N ASP A 295 5.95 3.50 -34.15
CA ASP A 295 4.76 3.85 -34.94
C ASP A 295 4.18 5.23 -34.59
N LEU A 296 4.69 5.89 -33.55
CA LEU A 296 4.16 7.16 -33.04
C LEU A 296 4.96 8.34 -33.57
N TYR A 297 4.27 9.45 -33.82
CA TYR A 297 4.92 10.76 -34.01
C TYR A 297 5.02 11.51 -32.68
N HIS A 298 5.85 12.55 -32.65
CA HIS A 298 6.28 13.22 -31.43
C HIS A 298 5.15 13.74 -30.51
N HIS A 299 4.02 14.24 -31.05
CA HIS A 299 2.88 14.64 -30.21
C HIS A 299 2.18 13.46 -29.53
N GLN A 300 2.04 12.31 -30.21
CA GLN A 300 1.50 11.09 -29.59
C GLN A 300 2.46 10.55 -28.52
N ILE A 301 3.77 10.69 -28.75
CA ILE A 301 4.80 10.32 -27.79
C ILE A 301 4.69 11.18 -26.53
N ALA A 302 4.59 12.52 -26.67
CA ALA A 302 4.39 13.41 -25.53
C ALA A 302 3.12 13.04 -24.73
N ALA A 303 2.02 12.76 -25.43
CA ALA A 303 0.77 12.32 -24.82
C ALA A 303 0.94 11.00 -24.05
N LEU A 304 1.50 9.97 -24.67
CA LEU A 304 1.71 8.66 -24.03
C LEU A 304 2.69 8.74 -22.85
N ALA A 305 3.77 9.51 -22.98
CA ALA A 305 4.75 9.72 -21.93
C ALA A 305 4.14 10.43 -20.70
N SER A 306 3.10 11.25 -20.89
CA SER A 306 2.38 11.89 -19.77
C SER A 306 1.75 10.88 -18.81
N CYS A 307 1.43 9.66 -19.26
CA CYS A 307 0.86 8.60 -18.42
C CYS A 307 1.79 8.14 -17.30
N PHE A 308 3.10 8.37 -17.43
CA PHE A 308 4.11 8.02 -16.43
C PHE A 308 4.31 9.09 -15.36
N ILE A 309 3.74 10.28 -15.56
CA ILE A 309 3.87 11.39 -14.63
C ILE A 309 2.78 11.26 -13.55
N PRO A 310 3.16 11.24 -12.25
CA PRO A 310 2.18 11.22 -11.17
C PRO A 310 1.33 12.49 -11.16
N VAL A 311 0.01 12.32 -11.29
CA VAL A 311 -1.01 13.37 -11.21
C VAL A 311 -2.19 12.84 -10.39
N ASP A 312 -2.88 13.74 -9.69
CA ASP A 312 -4.13 13.40 -9.00
C ASP A 312 -5.17 12.83 -9.98
N LYS A 313 -5.98 11.89 -9.49
CA LYS A 313 -7.05 11.31 -10.31
C LYS A 313 -8.07 12.40 -10.63
N SER A 314 -8.33 12.60 -11.92
CA SER A 314 -9.42 13.45 -12.39
C SER A 314 -10.77 12.83 -12.03
N SER A 315 -11.73 13.66 -11.61
CA SER A 315 -13.12 13.25 -11.37
C SER A 315 -13.96 13.29 -12.65
N LYS A 316 -13.49 13.98 -13.70
CA LYS A 316 -14.10 14.00 -15.03
C LYS A 316 -13.77 12.73 -15.81
N GLN A 317 -14.71 12.31 -16.65
CA GLN A 317 -14.48 11.22 -17.60
C GLN A 317 -13.45 11.66 -18.66
N ILE A 318 -12.40 10.87 -18.82
CA ILE A 318 -11.35 11.10 -19.82
C ILE A 318 -11.92 10.81 -21.20
N HIS A 319 -12.00 11.84 -22.05
CA HIS A 319 -12.41 11.70 -23.45
C HIS A 319 -11.16 11.59 -24.31
N LEU A 320 -10.70 10.36 -24.56
CA LEU A 320 -9.50 10.12 -25.36
C LEU A 320 -9.82 10.20 -26.87
N ARG A 321 -8.95 10.86 -27.64
CA ARG A 321 -9.00 10.81 -29.10
C ARG A 321 -8.73 9.40 -29.62
N THR A 322 -9.32 9.06 -30.75
CA THR A 322 -9.18 7.73 -31.39
C THR A 322 -7.73 7.37 -31.69
N GLU A 323 -6.92 8.35 -32.09
CA GLU A 323 -5.48 8.19 -32.38
C GLU A 323 -4.62 7.93 -31.13
N LEU A 324 -5.16 8.16 -29.93
CA LEU A 324 -4.47 7.91 -28.65
C LEU A 324 -4.92 6.60 -27.98
N ALA A 325 -6.03 6.02 -28.44
CA ALA A 325 -6.59 4.80 -27.86
C ALA A 325 -5.67 3.58 -28.03
N LYS A 326 -5.14 3.36 -29.25
CA LYS A 326 -4.22 2.25 -29.52
C LYS A 326 -2.92 2.35 -28.70
N PRO A 327 -2.22 3.50 -28.66
CA PRO A 327 -1.05 3.67 -27.80
C PRO A 327 -1.32 3.42 -26.32
N LEU A 328 -2.45 3.92 -25.80
CA LEU A 328 -2.84 3.69 -24.41
C LEU A 328 -3.09 2.20 -24.12
N GLN A 329 -3.76 1.50 -25.03
CA GLN A 329 -3.99 0.06 -24.91
C GLN A 329 -2.66 -0.71 -24.90
N GLN A 330 -1.74 -0.41 -25.80
CA GLN A 330 -0.41 -1.06 -25.83
C GLN A 330 0.39 -0.84 -24.54
N LEU A 331 0.27 0.35 -23.95
CA LEU A 331 0.85 0.70 -22.65
C LEU A 331 0.22 -0.15 -21.53
N GLN A 332 -1.10 -0.26 -21.48
CA GLN A 332 -1.82 -1.05 -20.48
C GLN A 332 -1.52 -2.56 -20.60
N ASP A 333 -1.50 -3.09 -21.83
CA ASP A 333 -1.17 -4.49 -22.10
C ASP A 333 0.27 -4.81 -21.68
N SER A 334 1.21 -3.90 -21.94
CA SER A 334 2.61 -4.05 -21.51
C SER A 334 2.74 -4.00 -19.98
N ALA A 335 2.01 -3.09 -19.31
CA ALA A 335 1.99 -3.00 -17.85
C ALA A 335 1.42 -4.27 -17.22
N ARG A 336 0.33 -4.80 -17.77
CA ARG A 336 -0.29 -6.05 -17.33
C ARG A 336 0.68 -7.22 -17.46
N ARG A 337 1.35 -7.35 -18.62
CA ARG A 337 2.35 -8.40 -18.86
C ARG A 337 3.51 -8.33 -17.86
N ILE A 338 4.00 -7.13 -17.55
CA ILE A 338 5.07 -6.95 -16.57
C ILE A 338 4.59 -7.38 -15.17
N ALA A 339 3.38 -7.00 -14.77
CA ALA A 339 2.82 -7.41 -13.48
C ALA A 339 2.63 -8.93 -13.39
N GLU A 340 2.17 -9.58 -14.46
CA GLU A 340 2.07 -11.05 -14.55
C GLU A 340 3.44 -11.71 -14.39
N ILE A 341 4.49 -11.19 -15.05
CA ILE A 341 5.87 -11.68 -14.91
C ILE A 341 6.37 -11.50 -13.47
N GLN A 342 6.06 -10.36 -12.83
CA GLN A 342 6.40 -10.12 -11.42
C GLN A 342 5.71 -11.15 -10.50
N HIS A 343 4.42 -11.40 -10.74
CA HIS A 343 3.64 -12.38 -10.01
C HIS A 343 4.18 -13.81 -10.18
N GLU A 344 4.48 -14.24 -11.41
CA GLU A 344 5.13 -15.53 -11.72
C GLU A 344 6.50 -15.69 -11.04
N CYS A 345 7.18 -14.58 -10.79
CA CYS A 345 8.45 -14.54 -10.07
C CYS A 345 8.29 -14.49 -8.55
N LYS A 346 7.07 -14.70 -8.02
CA LYS A 346 6.74 -14.71 -6.59
C LYS A 346 6.95 -13.36 -5.90
N LEU A 347 6.72 -12.27 -6.61
CA LEU A 347 6.56 -10.94 -6.00
C LEU A 347 5.09 -10.72 -5.65
N ASP A 348 4.85 -10.09 -4.50
CA ASP A 348 3.51 -9.73 -4.04
C ASP A 348 3.03 -8.48 -4.80
N VAL A 349 2.42 -8.73 -5.95
CA VAL A 349 1.91 -7.69 -6.86
C VAL A 349 0.50 -8.07 -7.29
N ASN A 350 -0.43 -7.13 -7.09
CA ASN A 350 -1.75 -7.20 -7.70
C ASN A 350 -1.68 -6.58 -9.11
N VAL A 351 -2.08 -7.36 -10.12
CA VAL A 351 -1.95 -6.98 -11.53
C VAL A 351 -2.77 -5.72 -11.86
N ASP A 352 -4.01 -5.65 -11.41
CA ASP A 352 -4.89 -4.52 -11.74
C ASP A 352 -4.47 -3.25 -10.99
N GLU A 353 -4.06 -3.39 -9.72
CA GLU A 353 -3.49 -2.28 -8.94
C GLU A 353 -2.21 -1.73 -9.58
N TYR A 354 -1.31 -2.62 -10.04
CA TYR A 354 -0.09 -2.20 -10.72
C TYR A 354 -0.36 -1.40 -11.99
N VAL A 355 -1.32 -1.86 -12.83
CA VAL A 355 -1.70 -1.14 -14.06
C VAL A 355 -2.29 0.23 -13.72
N GLU A 356 -3.19 0.32 -12.74
CA GLU A 356 -3.82 1.59 -12.34
C GLU A 356 -2.81 2.57 -11.71
N LEU A 357 -1.86 2.08 -10.92
CA LEU A 357 -0.82 2.90 -10.30
C LEU A 357 0.28 3.31 -11.27
N THR A 358 0.51 2.56 -12.34
CA THR A 358 1.59 2.86 -13.28
C THR A 358 1.09 3.68 -14.47
N VAL A 359 -0.13 3.45 -14.94
CA VAL A 359 -0.70 4.07 -16.13
C VAL A 359 -1.75 5.12 -15.74
N ARG A 360 -1.41 6.40 -15.85
CA ARG A 360 -2.30 7.53 -15.49
C ARG A 360 -2.70 8.38 -16.70
N PRO A 361 -3.76 8.02 -17.45
CA PRO A 361 -4.13 8.71 -18.70
C PRO A 361 -4.78 10.09 -18.52
N TYR A 362 -4.85 10.63 -17.29
CA TYR A 362 -5.66 11.80 -16.95
C TYR A 362 -5.30 13.08 -17.72
N LEU A 363 -4.03 13.27 -18.07
CA LEU A 363 -3.56 14.43 -18.85
C LEU A 363 -3.23 14.11 -20.31
N MET A 364 -3.52 12.89 -20.78
CA MET A 364 -3.06 12.43 -22.09
C MET A 364 -3.58 13.31 -23.24
N ASP A 365 -4.87 13.64 -23.26
CA ASP A 365 -5.46 14.51 -24.29
C ASP A 365 -5.09 15.99 -24.10
N VAL A 366 -4.93 16.44 -22.85
CA VAL A 366 -4.48 17.80 -22.50
C VAL A 366 -3.08 18.07 -23.07
N ILE A 367 -2.14 17.16 -22.80
CA ILE A 367 -0.76 17.23 -23.29
C ILE A 367 -0.71 17.11 -24.80
N TYR A 368 -1.54 16.25 -25.38
CA TYR A 368 -1.64 16.13 -26.83
C TYR A 368 -2.05 17.45 -27.50
N CYS A 369 -3.15 18.06 -27.07
CA CYS A 369 -3.62 19.36 -27.57
C CYS A 369 -2.58 20.46 -27.36
N TRP A 370 -1.95 20.49 -26.19
CA TRP A 370 -0.88 21.43 -25.89
C TRP A 370 0.30 21.24 -26.84
N SER A 371 0.79 20.02 -27.06
CA SER A 371 1.92 19.78 -27.95
C SER A 371 1.62 20.23 -29.39
N LYS A 372 0.35 20.20 -29.82
CA LYS A 372 -0.12 20.65 -31.14
C LYS A 372 -0.36 22.17 -31.26
N GLY A 373 -0.14 22.94 -30.22
CA GLY A 373 -0.23 24.40 -30.28
C GLY A 373 -1.46 25.03 -29.61
N ALA A 374 -2.35 24.25 -29.00
CA ALA A 374 -3.51 24.80 -28.27
C ALA A 374 -3.09 25.81 -27.19
N THR A 375 -3.93 26.80 -26.93
CA THR A 375 -3.70 27.81 -25.89
C THR A 375 -3.88 27.21 -24.49
N PHE A 376 -3.29 27.85 -23.47
CA PHE A 376 -3.43 27.36 -22.09
C PHE A 376 -4.90 27.41 -21.62
N ALA A 377 -5.64 28.43 -22.05
CA ALA A 377 -7.06 28.59 -21.73
C ALA A 377 -7.92 27.45 -22.30
N GLU A 378 -7.59 26.91 -23.47
CA GLU A 378 -8.32 25.78 -24.05
C GLU A 378 -8.04 24.48 -23.29
N VAL A 379 -6.78 24.21 -22.96
CA VAL A 379 -6.42 22.91 -22.35
C VAL A 379 -6.88 22.79 -20.89
N ILE A 380 -6.97 23.88 -20.13
CA ILE A 380 -7.50 23.86 -18.75
C ILE A 380 -9.01 23.55 -18.72
N GLN A 381 -9.76 23.85 -19.78
CA GLN A 381 -11.19 23.52 -19.86
C GLN A 381 -11.44 22.03 -20.07
N MET A 382 -10.45 21.31 -20.63
CA MET A 382 -10.55 19.88 -20.94
C MET A 382 -10.49 18.98 -19.70
N THR A 383 -9.95 19.49 -18.59
CA THR A 383 -9.75 18.73 -17.34
C THR A 383 -10.35 19.48 -16.14
N ASP A 384 -10.39 18.83 -14.99
CA ASP A 384 -10.68 19.42 -13.68
C ASP A 384 -9.42 19.53 -12.80
N THR A 385 -8.27 19.13 -13.35
CA THR A 385 -6.98 19.24 -12.68
C THR A 385 -6.57 20.71 -12.56
N PHE A 386 -6.11 21.12 -11.38
CA PHE A 386 -5.64 22.48 -11.14
C PHE A 386 -4.51 22.88 -12.09
N GLU A 387 -4.50 24.15 -12.48
CA GLU A 387 -3.57 24.74 -13.46
C GLU A 387 -2.11 24.55 -13.05
N GLY A 388 -1.81 24.75 -11.77
CA GLY A 388 -0.47 24.53 -11.21
C GLY A 388 0.00 23.08 -11.34
N SER A 389 -0.91 22.11 -11.16
CA SER A 389 -0.60 20.68 -11.32
C SER A 389 -0.34 20.33 -12.79
N ILE A 390 -1.06 20.94 -13.73
CA ILE A 390 -0.80 20.77 -15.18
C ILE A 390 0.59 21.30 -15.52
N ILE A 391 0.93 22.51 -15.07
CA ILE A 391 2.25 23.12 -15.33
C ILE A 391 3.37 22.28 -14.73
N HIS A 392 3.23 21.82 -13.48
CA HIS A 392 4.22 20.96 -12.84
C HIS A 392 4.39 19.63 -13.59
N SER A 393 3.29 19.02 -14.03
CA SER A 393 3.30 17.77 -14.78
C SER A 393 3.97 17.92 -16.14
N ALA A 394 3.75 19.03 -16.84
CA ALA A 394 4.39 19.32 -18.12
C ALA A 394 5.92 19.50 -17.98
N ARG A 395 6.38 20.19 -16.92
CA ARG A 395 7.83 20.35 -16.65
C ARG A 395 8.49 19.02 -16.29
N ARG A 396 7.80 18.18 -15.53
CA ARG A 396 8.30 16.83 -15.20
C ARG A 396 8.26 15.89 -16.41
N LEU A 397 7.29 16.07 -17.31
CA LEU A 397 7.21 15.37 -18.58
C LEU A 397 8.40 15.72 -19.49
N ASP A 398 8.78 16.99 -19.56
CA ASP A 398 9.97 17.44 -20.30
C ASP A 398 11.25 16.78 -19.78
N GLU A 399 11.47 16.79 -18.46
CA GLU A 399 12.57 16.04 -17.81
C GLU A 399 12.54 14.55 -18.18
N PHE A 400 11.36 13.94 -18.17
CA PHE A 400 11.19 12.54 -18.52
C PHE A 400 11.49 12.26 -20.01
N LEU A 401 11.05 13.12 -20.93
CA LEU A 401 11.38 13.01 -22.36
C LEU A 401 12.89 13.14 -22.60
N ASN A 402 13.58 13.99 -21.84
CA ASN A 402 15.05 14.09 -21.87
C ASN A 402 15.74 12.81 -21.36
N GLN A 403 15.15 12.13 -20.37
CA GLN A 403 15.62 10.79 -19.93
C GLN A 403 15.41 9.74 -21.02
N LEU A 404 14.27 9.75 -21.73
CA LEU A 404 14.02 8.86 -22.87
C LEU A 404 15.00 9.10 -24.03
N HIS A 405 15.28 10.37 -24.33
CA HIS A 405 16.32 10.76 -25.29
C HIS A 405 17.69 10.17 -24.91
N ALA A 406 18.13 10.35 -23.66
CA ALA A 406 19.39 9.79 -23.18
C ALA A 406 19.41 8.25 -23.23
N ALA A 407 18.28 7.60 -22.92
CA ALA A 407 18.13 6.15 -23.02
C ALA A 407 18.24 5.66 -24.47
N ALA A 408 17.57 6.33 -25.42
CA ALA A 408 17.62 6.00 -26.85
C ALA A 408 19.04 6.17 -27.42
N HIS A 409 19.69 7.27 -27.06
CA HIS A 409 21.08 7.53 -27.42
C HIS A 409 22.03 6.41 -26.94
N ALA A 410 21.86 5.98 -25.69
CA ALA A 410 22.70 4.95 -25.08
C ALA A 410 22.56 3.55 -25.73
N VAL A 411 21.46 3.30 -26.46
CA VAL A 411 21.22 2.04 -27.19
C VAL A 411 21.36 2.17 -28.70
N GLY A 412 21.64 3.37 -29.22
CA GLY A 412 21.87 3.61 -30.65
C GLY A 412 20.60 3.77 -31.49
N GLU A 413 19.46 4.10 -30.89
CA GLU A 413 18.17 4.29 -31.58
C GLU A 413 17.97 5.75 -32.01
N ALA A 414 18.60 6.16 -33.11
CA ALA A 414 18.64 7.55 -33.58
C ALA A 414 17.25 8.12 -33.95
N ASP A 415 16.35 7.29 -34.48
CA ASP A 415 14.99 7.71 -34.84
C ASP A 415 14.17 8.04 -33.58
N LEU A 416 14.28 7.20 -32.54
CA LEU A 416 13.65 7.47 -31.25
C LEU A 416 14.25 8.69 -30.57
N GLU A 417 15.57 8.85 -30.63
CA GLU A 417 16.28 10.03 -30.12
C GLU A 417 15.67 11.32 -30.69
N THR A 418 15.52 11.38 -32.02
CA THR A 418 14.95 12.54 -32.73
C THR A 418 13.50 12.78 -32.33
N LYS A 419 12.69 11.71 -32.23
CA LYS A 419 11.28 11.81 -31.85
C LYS A 419 11.09 12.30 -30.42
N PHE A 420 11.92 11.86 -29.47
CA PHE A 420 11.85 12.31 -28.08
C PHE A 420 12.25 13.78 -27.93
N VAL A 421 13.27 14.23 -28.66
CA VAL A 421 13.65 15.66 -28.72
C VAL A 421 12.50 16.50 -29.27
N ALA A 422 11.94 16.11 -30.41
CA ALA A 422 10.80 16.84 -31.00
C ALA A 422 9.56 16.85 -30.08
N ALA A 423 9.34 15.78 -29.32
CA ALA A 423 8.26 15.73 -28.33
C ALA A 423 8.50 16.73 -27.21
N SER A 424 9.73 16.80 -26.70
CA SER A 424 10.17 17.75 -25.67
C SER A 424 9.98 19.21 -26.12
N GLU A 425 10.53 19.56 -27.29
CA GLU A 425 10.42 20.90 -27.88
C GLU A 425 8.98 21.35 -28.09
N SER A 426 8.08 20.43 -28.47
CA SER A 426 6.66 20.74 -28.65
C SER A 426 5.93 21.16 -27.36
N LEU A 427 6.47 20.80 -26.19
CA LEU A 427 5.91 21.18 -24.89
C LEU A 427 6.40 22.55 -24.42
N GLN A 428 7.60 22.97 -24.81
CA GLN A 428 8.32 24.15 -24.31
C GLN A 428 7.73 25.47 -24.83
N ARG A 429 6.50 25.81 -24.42
CA ARG A 429 5.79 27.03 -24.84
C ARG A 429 5.40 27.91 -23.66
N VAL A 430 5.66 29.21 -23.81
CA VAL A 430 5.12 30.35 -23.02
C VAL A 430 4.99 30.05 -21.52
N ILE A 431 3.77 29.75 -21.06
CA ILE A 431 3.40 29.77 -19.64
C ILE A 431 3.85 28.52 -18.87
N MET A 432 4.02 27.38 -19.54
CA MET A 432 4.41 26.14 -18.87
C MET A 432 5.90 26.11 -18.49
N PHE A 433 6.72 26.94 -19.15
CA PHE A 433 8.17 26.97 -19.01
C PHE A 433 8.71 28.37 -18.71
N ALA A 434 7.85 29.29 -18.28
CA ALA A 434 8.30 30.58 -17.79
C ALA A 434 9.20 30.42 -16.56
N ASN A 435 10.33 31.13 -16.55
CA ASN A 435 11.25 31.14 -15.41
C ASN A 435 10.56 31.75 -14.18
N SER A 436 10.95 31.27 -13.00
CA SER A 436 10.54 31.87 -11.73
C SER A 436 10.93 33.35 -11.70
N LEU A 437 10.10 34.17 -11.04
CA LEU A 437 10.42 35.59 -10.79
C LEU A 437 11.59 35.78 -9.82
N TYR A 438 11.99 34.71 -9.12
CA TYR A 438 13.19 34.66 -8.29
C TYR A 438 14.24 33.85 -9.04
N LEU A 439 15.19 34.56 -9.66
CA LEU A 439 16.41 34.02 -10.28
C LEU A 439 17.49 33.80 -9.22
#